data_AF-A0ABD3HW53-F1
#
_entry.id   AF-A0ABD3HW53-F1
#
_cell.length_a   1.000
_cell.length_b   1.000
_cell.length_c   1.000
_cell.angle_alpha   90.00
_cell.angle_beta   90.00
_cell.angle_gamma   90.00
#
_symmetry.space_group_name_H-M   'P 1'
#
loop_
_entity.id
_entity.type
_entity.pdbx_description
1 polymer ?
#
loop_
_entity_poly.entity_id
_entity_poly.type
_entity_poly.pdbx_seq_one_letter_code
_entity_poly.pdbx_strand_id
1 'polypeptide(L)'
;MGKRDAPLPRREFSISSSILAVVFAYSASVQLNDIDWYFWLPLYSLACFVCLATTTARFAALGRILSDTGLFCSSILFLKVVLEGCHQEGVISWKKFISLDMNQRLVREKLGSLLVCVSMCSCRGARKNQQEQAVRSGAFFQSGRRLLAVITICLSVAYFWGRREGL
;
A
#
# COMPACT_ATOMS: atom_id res chain seq x y z
N MET A 1 21.84 -36.94 -23.74
CA MET A 1 20.70 -36.00 -23.77
C MET A 1 20.69 -35.21 -22.47
N GLY A 2 21.33 -34.04 -22.47
CA GLY A 2 21.37 -33.15 -21.30
C GLY A 2 20.02 -32.48 -21.10
N LYS A 3 19.39 -32.72 -19.96
CA LYS A 3 18.29 -31.88 -19.48
C LYS A 3 18.89 -30.48 -19.30
N ARG A 4 18.52 -29.57 -20.20
CA ARG A 4 18.76 -28.14 -20.00
C ARG A 4 17.98 -27.74 -18.77
N ASP A 5 18.70 -27.48 -17.68
CA ASP A 5 18.15 -26.90 -16.47
C ASP A 5 17.44 -25.61 -16.88
N ALA A 6 16.11 -25.63 -16.82
CA ALA A 6 15.32 -24.44 -17.03
C ALA A 6 15.80 -23.40 -16.01
N PRO A 7 16.14 -22.17 -16.42
CA PRO A 7 16.56 -21.15 -15.46
C PRO A 7 15.43 -20.94 -14.46
N LEU A 8 15.72 -21.19 -13.18
CA LEU A 8 14.84 -20.84 -12.07
C LEU A 8 14.33 -19.42 -12.30
N PRO A 9 13.02 -19.14 -12.12
CA PRO A 9 12.44 -17.84 -12.42
C PRO A 9 13.19 -16.79 -11.62
N ARG A 10 14.01 -16.00 -12.35
CA ARG A 10 14.92 -15.01 -11.77
C ARG A 10 14.03 -13.93 -11.14
N ARG A 11 13.96 -13.98 -9.82
CA ARG A 11 13.03 -13.21 -8.99
C ARG A 11 13.49 -11.76 -9.02
N GLU A 12 12.83 -10.93 -9.82
CA GLU A 12 13.20 -9.52 -9.91
C GLU A 12 13.09 -8.88 -8.52
N PHE A 13 14.23 -8.41 -8.02
CA PHE A 13 14.29 -7.54 -6.86
C PHE A 13 13.56 -6.25 -7.24
N SER A 14 12.26 -6.20 -6.98
CA SER A 14 11.43 -5.11 -7.46
C SER A 14 11.69 -3.89 -6.58
N ILE A 15 12.53 -2.97 -7.07
CA ILE A 15 12.85 -1.68 -6.43
C ILE A 15 11.57 -0.98 -5.96
N SER A 16 10.48 -1.10 -6.72
CA SER A 16 9.15 -0.58 -6.37
C SER A 16 8.61 -1.09 -5.03
N SER A 17 8.81 -2.37 -4.71
CA SER A 17 8.37 -2.96 -3.43
C SER A 17 9.20 -2.45 -2.26
N SER A 18 10.51 -2.24 -2.47
CA SER A 18 11.36 -1.63 -1.44
C SER A 18 11.02 -0.17 -1.21
N ILE A 19 10.74 0.60 -2.27
CA ILE A 19 10.25 1.97 -2.17
C ILE A 19 8.94 2.02 -1.39
N LEU A 20 7.96 1.17 -1.72
CA LEU A 20 6.69 1.08 -0.98
C LEU A 20 6.92 0.74 0.50
N ALA A 21 7.85 -0.17 0.81
CA ALA A 21 8.20 -0.49 2.18
C ALA A 21 8.76 0.73 2.94
N VAL A 22 9.66 1.50 2.31
CA VAL A 22 10.19 2.74 2.90
C VAL A 22 9.08 3.77 3.11
N VAL A 23 8.20 3.95 2.13
CA VAL A 23 7.03 4.83 2.28
C VAL A 23 6.15 4.41 3.45
N PHE A 24 5.86 3.11 3.60
CA PHE A 24 5.06 2.63 4.72
C PHE A 24 5.76 2.77 6.07
N ALA A 25 7.07 2.54 6.13
CA ALA A 25 7.86 2.77 7.34
C ALA A 25 7.86 4.26 7.73
N TYR A 26 8.01 5.16 6.76
CA TYR A 26 7.91 6.59 6.99
C TYR A 26 6.50 6.99 7.44
N SER A 27 5.45 6.52 6.77
CA SER A 27 4.06 6.77 7.19
C SER A 27 3.82 6.35 8.63
N ALA A 28 4.25 5.14 9.00
CA ALA A 28 4.15 4.63 10.37
C ALA A 28 4.82 5.55 11.40
N SER A 29 5.99 6.10 11.07
CA SER A 29 6.70 7.02 11.97
C SER A 29 5.95 8.34 12.18
N VAL A 30 5.30 8.86 11.14
CA VAL A 30 4.53 10.11 11.22
C VAL A 30 3.24 9.93 12.01
N GLN A 31 2.63 8.74 11.96
CA GLN A 31 1.38 8.46 12.69
C GLN A 31 1.53 8.31 14.19
N LEU A 32 2.75 8.17 14.74
CA LEU A 32 2.96 8.14 16.18
C LEU A 32 2.48 9.42 16.89
N ASN A 33 2.29 10.51 16.15
CA ASN A 33 1.80 11.78 16.67
C ASN A 33 0.27 11.93 16.64
N ASP A 34 -0.47 10.96 16.09
CA ASP A 34 -1.93 11.00 15.99
C ASP A 34 -2.60 10.17 17.10
N ILE A 35 -3.80 10.56 17.55
CA ILE A 35 -4.48 9.90 18.68
C ILE A 35 -4.85 8.42 18.40
N ASP A 36 -5.06 8.08 17.13
CA ASP A 36 -5.40 6.72 16.68
C ASP A 36 -4.18 5.91 16.22
N TRP A 37 -2.96 6.32 16.62
CA TRP A 37 -1.72 5.68 16.22
C TRP A 37 -1.73 4.15 16.42
N TYR A 38 -2.42 3.66 17.45
CA TYR A 38 -2.55 2.24 17.77
C TYR A 38 -3.16 1.39 16.64
N PHE A 39 -4.02 1.96 15.80
CA PHE A 39 -4.63 1.24 14.67
C PHE A 39 -3.77 1.35 13.40
N TRP A 40 -3.17 2.52 13.20
CA TRP A 40 -2.42 2.83 12.00
C TRP A 40 -1.01 2.23 12.02
N LEU A 41 -0.29 2.35 13.14
CA LEU A 41 1.08 1.87 13.28
C LEU A 41 1.23 0.37 12.95
N PRO A 42 0.40 -0.55 13.49
CA PRO A 42 0.50 -1.97 13.15
C PRO A 42 0.16 -2.22 11.68
N LEU A 43 -0.81 -1.48 11.12
CA LEU A 43 -1.23 -1.63 9.73
C LEU A 43 -0.11 -1.26 8.75
N TYR A 44 0.55 -0.12 8.95
CA TYR A 44 1.67 0.30 8.10
C TYR A 44 2.92 -0.55 8.33
N SER A 45 3.18 -0.98 9.56
CA SER A 45 4.28 -1.90 9.86
C SER A 45 4.07 -3.25 9.16
N LEU A 46 2.84 -3.77 9.16
CA LEU A 46 2.45 -4.97 8.42
C LEU A 46 2.61 -4.76 6.91
N ALA A 47 2.22 -3.60 6.38
CA ALA A 47 2.40 -3.25 4.96
C ALA A 47 3.87 -3.18 4.54
N CYS A 48 4.72 -2.58 5.38
CA CYS A 48 6.15 -2.59 5.21
C CYS A 48 6.69 -4.02 5.19
N PHE A 49 6.32 -4.84 6.18
CA PHE A 49 6.75 -6.23 6.25
C PHE A 49 6.30 -7.06 5.05
N VAL A 50 5.04 -6.95 4.60
CA VAL A 50 4.54 -7.68 3.44
C VAL A 50 5.29 -7.26 2.16
N CYS A 51 5.56 -5.96 1.98
CA CYS A 51 6.35 -5.46 0.86
C CYS A 51 7.77 -6.08 0.86
N LEU A 52 8.45 -6.14 2.00
CA LEU A 52 9.76 -6.80 2.14
C LEU A 52 9.67 -8.34 2.01
N ALA A 53 8.60 -8.95 2.52
CA ALA A 53 8.37 -10.39 2.39
C ALA A 53 8.12 -10.79 0.94
N THR A 54 7.70 -9.87 0.05
CA THR A 54 7.61 -10.17 -1.39
C THR A 54 8.99 -10.28 -2.06
N THR A 55 10.01 -9.62 -1.51
CA THR A 55 11.38 -9.68 -2.08
C THR A 55 12.14 -10.94 -1.63
N THR A 56 11.70 -11.60 -0.54
CA THR A 56 12.39 -12.77 0.07
C THR A 56 11.55 -14.05 -0.01
N ALA A 57 12.16 -15.18 -0.40
CA ALA A 57 11.40 -16.42 -0.67
C ALA A 57 11.04 -17.15 0.63
N ARG A 58 11.89 -16.96 1.64
CA ARG A 58 11.74 -17.50 3.00
C ARG A 58 10.42 -17.10 3.66
N PHE A 59 9.88 -15.93 3.33
CA PHE A 59 8.65 -15.39 3.92
C PHE A 59 7.46 -15.43 2.93
N ALA A 60 7.51 -16.31 1.92
CA ALA A 60 6.47 -16.39 0.89
C ALA A 60 5.12 -16.92 1.41
N ALA A 61 5.10 -17.85 2.37
CA ALA A 61 3.86 -18.31 2.99
C ALA A 61 3.31 -17.27 3.98
N LEU A 62 4.15 -16.81 4.89
CA LEU A 62 3.80 -15.80 5.90
C LEU A 62 3.29 -14.50 5.26
N GLY A 63 3.97 -13.99 4.22
CA GLY A 63 3.52 -12.78 3.54
C GLY A 63 2.19 -12.92 2.79
N ARG A 64 1.71 -14.14 2.47
CA ARG A 64 0.33 -14.31 1.95
C ARG A 64 -0.69 -14.14 3.05
N ILE A 65 -0.50 -14.84 4.17
CA ILE A 65 -1.39 -14.77 5.33
C ILE A 65 -1.48 -13.32 5.81
N LEU A 66 -0.33 -12.69 6.00
CA LEU A 66 -0.25 -11.29 6.45
C LEU A 66 -0.81 -10.31 5.41
N SER A 67 -0.69 -10.59 4.11
CA SER A 67 -1.34 -9.76 3.08
C SER A 67 -2.86 -9.87 3.15
N ASP A 68 -3.41 -11.05 3.43
CA ASP A 68 -4.86 -11.26 3.54
C ASP A 68 -5.40 -10.62 4.82
N THR A 69 -4.71 -10.80 5.94
CA THR A 69 -5.02 -10.09 7.20
C THR A 69 -4.90 -8.58 7.03
N GLY A 70 -3.85 -8.12 6.35
CA GLY A 70 -3.62 -6.71 6.07
C GLY A 70 -4.72 -6.09 5.23
N LEU A 71 -5.18 -6.78 4.17
CA LEU A 71 -6.31 -6.35 3.37
C LEU A 71 -7.59 -6.22 4.18
N PHE A 72 -7.86 -7.20 5.03
CA PHE A 72 -9.04 -7.17 5.88
C PHE A 72 -8.99 -5.99 6.85
N CYS A 73 -7.86 -5.82 7.55
CA CYS A 73 -7.66 -4.73 8.50
C CYS A 73 -7.72 -3.34 7.82
N SER A 74 -7.06 -3.17 6.66
CA SER A 74 -7.08 -1.91 5.92
C SER A 74 -8.47 -1.59 5.36
N SER A 75 -9.25 -2.60 4.96
CA SER A 75 -10.62 -2.42 4.49
C SER A 75 -11.55 -1.96 5.62
N ILE A 76 -11.40 -2.53 6.82
CA ILE A 76 -12.15 -2.10 8.01
C ILE A 76 -11.80 -0.66 8.38
N LEU A 77 -10.51 -0.31 8.40
CA LEU A 77 -10.09 1.05 8.71
C LEU A 77 -10.53 2.05 7.64
N PHE A 78 -10.51 1.67 6.37
CA PHE A 78 -11.08 2.48 5.30
C PHE A 78 -12.58 2.72 5.54
N LEU A 79 -13.34 1.68 5.89
CA LEU A 79 -14.75 1.82 6.22
C LEU A 79 -14.98 2.74 7.43
N LYS A 80 -14.16 2.62 8.49
CA LYS A 80 -14.19 3.54 9.64
C LYS A 80 -14.06 4.99 9.17
N VAL A 81 -13.03 5.31 8.37
CA VAL A 81 -12.78 6.67 7.89
C VAL A 81 -13.93 7.20 7.02
N VAL A 82 -14.53 6.33 6.20
CA VAL A 82 -15.72 6.66 5.40
C VAL A 82 -16.90 6.99 6.30
N LEU A 83 -17.16 6.17 7.32
CA LEU A 83 -18.26 6.40 8.26
C LEU A 83 -18.06 7.68 9.07
N GLU A 84 -16.84 7.95 9.54
CA GLU A 84 -16.51 9.19 10.26
C GLU A 84 -16.70 10.44 9.38
N GLY A 85 -16.28 10.37 8.12
CA GLY A 85 -16.51 11.44 7.14
C GLY A 85 -17.98 11.65 6.78
N CYS A 86 -18.81 10.61 6.83
CA CYS A 86 -20.26 10.73 6.62
C CYS A 86 -21.01 11.23 7.86
N HIS A 87 -20.54 10.88 9.07
CA HIS A 87 -21.25 11.16 10.32
C HIS A 87 -21.00 12.57 10.87
N GLN A 88 -19.84 13.19 10.58
CA GLN A 88 -19.44 14.47 11.18
C GLN A 88 -20.40 15.65 10.94
N GLU A 89 -21.31 15.61 9.95
CA GLU A 89 -22.19 16.75 9.66
C GLU A 89 -23.68 16.42 9.44
N GLY A 90 -24.14 15.19 9.68
CA GLY A 90 -25.56 14.81 9.57
C GLY A 90 -26.17 14.91 8.14
N VAL A 91 -25.46 15.50 7.19
CA VAL A 91 -25.77 15.59 5.76
C VAL A 91 -24.57 15.02 4.99
N ILE A 92 -24.82 14.12 4.05
CA ILE A 92 -23.79 13.48 3.22
C ILE A 92 -23.15 14.54 2.32
N SER A 93 -22.16 15.26 2.83
CA SER A 93 -21.45 16.29 2.08
C SER A 93 -20.31 15.64 1.29
N TRP A 94 -20.68 15.07 0.14
CA TRP A 94 -19.74 14.44 -0.82
C TRP A 94 -18.56 15.34 -1.20
N LYS A 95 -18.74 16.66 -1.10
CA LYS A 95 -17.72 17.67 -1.40
C LYS A 95 -16.53 17.61 -0.44
N LYS A 96 -16.75 17.38 0.87
CA LYS A 96 -15.66 17.18 1.84
C LYS A 96 -15.03 15.80 1.71
N PHE A 97 -15.81 14.79 1.34
CA PHE A 97 -15.28 13.45 1.10
C PHE A 97 -14.36 13.39 -0.15
N ILE A 98 -14.67 14.21 -1.17
CA ILE A 98 -13.82 14.40 -2.37
C ILE A 98 -12.69 15.39 -2.11
N SER A 99 -12.82 16.27 -1.12
CA SER A 99 -11.75 17.19 -0.72
C SER A 99 -10.48 16.41 -0.42
N LEU A 100 -9.41 16.79 -1.10
CA LEU A 100 -8.09 16.18 -1.01
C LEU A 100 -7.15 17.04 -0.17
N ASP A 101 -7.72 17.87 0.71
CA ASP A 101 -6.94 18.70 1.62
C ASP A 101 -6.21 17.83 2.66
N MET A 102 -4.92 17.61 2.40
CA MET A 102 -4.02 16.80 3.23
C MET A 102 -3.78 17.38 4.63
N ASN A 103 -4.17 18.64 4.86
CA ASN A 103 -4.17 19.22 6.20
C ASN A 103 -5.23 18.54 7.09
N GLN A 104 -6.33 18.07 6.49
CA GLN A 104 -7.36 17.33 7.18
C GLN A 104 -6.92 15.90 7.49
N ARG A 105 -7.14 15.50 8.74
CA ARG A 105 -6.80 14.17 9.25
C ARG A 105 -7.49 13.05 8.45
N LEU A 106 -8.78 13.20 8.16
CA LEU A 106 -9.58 12.21 7.45
C LEU A 106 -9.07 11.91 6.04
N VAL A 107 -8.52 12.92 5.34
CA VAL A 107 -7.97 12.75 3.98
C VAL A 107 -6.71 11.89 4.03
N ARG A 108 -5.82 12.15 5.01
CA ARG A 108 -4.60 11.34 5.20
C ARG A 108 -4.92 9.90 5.55
N GLU A 109 -5.88 9.68 6.44
CA GLU A 109 -6.33 8.36 6.84
C GLU A 109 -7.00 7.58 5.70
N LYS A 110 -7.84 8.25 4.89
CA LYS A 110 -8.47 7.69 3.70
C LYS A 110 -7.45 7.27 2.65
N LEU A 111 -6.52 8.16 2.32
CA LEU A 111 -5.47 7.86 1.34
C LEU A 111 -4.52 6.79 1.83
N GLY A 112 -4.17 6.83 3.11
CA GLY A 112 -3.27 5.88 3.73
C GLY A 112 -3.84 4.46 3.79
N SER A 113 -5.09 4.31 4.25
CA SER A 113 -5.79 3.01 4.24
C SER A 113 -6.01 2.48 2.82
N LEU A 114 -6.38 3.35 1.88
CA LEU A 114 -6.52 2.98 0.47
C LEU A 114 -5.17 2.52 -0.13
N LEU A 115 -4.08 3.23 0.17
CA LEU A 115 -2.74 2.86 -0.29
C LEU A 115 -2.33 1.48 0.23
N VAL A 116 -2.60 1.19 1.52
CA VAL A 116 -2.36 -0.15 2.08
C VAL A 116 -3.20 -1.21 1.36
N CYS A 117 -4.50 -0.98 1.16
CA CYS A 117 -5.38 -1.89 0.42
C CYS A 117 -4.80 -2.22 -0.98
N VAL A 118 -4.50 -1.20 -1.78
CA VAL A 118 -4.02 -1.39 -3.15
C VAL A 118 -2.65 -2.08 -3.18
N SER A 119 -1.77 -1.76 -2.23
CA SER A 119 -0.45 -2.40 -2.12
C SER A 119 -0.55 -3.88 -1.79
N MET A 120 -1.44 -4.27 -0.88
CA MET A 120 -1.64 -5.66 -0.49
C MET A 120 -2.33 -6.46 -1.60
N CYS A 121 -3.33 -5.89 -2.28
CA CYS A 121 -3.94 -6.48 -3.48
C CYS A 121 -2.88 -6.76 -4.56
N SER A 122 -2.00 -5.79 -4.78
CA SER A 122 -0.91 -5.93 -5.75
C SER A 122 0.10 -7.00 -5.35
N CYS A 123 0.45 -7.09 -4.05
CA CYS A 123 1.33 -8.13 -3.51
C CYS A 123 0.72 -9.53 -3.61
N ARG A 124 -0.61 -9.65 -3.43
CA ARG A 124 -1.35 -10.92 -3.56
C ARG A 124 -1.43 -11.40 -5.00
N GLY A 125 -1.78 -10.52 -5.94
CA GLY A 125 -1.86 -10.85 -7.36
C GLY A 125 -0.51 -11.24 -7.97
N ALA A 126 0.57 -10.61 -7.52
CA ALA A 126 1.93 -10.99 -7.88
C ALA A 126 2.31 -12.42 -7.46
N ARG A 127 1.78 -12.92 -6.35
CA ARG A 127 2.10 -14.25 -5.82
C ARG A 127 1.24 -15.36 -6.42
N LYS A 128 -0.05 -15.12 -6.70
CA LYS A 128 -0.91 -16.11 -7.38
C LYS A 128 -0.34 -16.48 -8.75
N ASN A 129 0.13 -15.48 -9.50
CA ASN A 129 0.74 -15.67 -10.82
C ASN A 129 2.16 -16.28 -10.79
N GLN A 130 2.81 -16.40 -9.62
CA GLN A 130 4.05 -17.18 -9.50
C GLN A 130 3.80 -18.69 -9.42
N GLN A 131 2.58 -19.11 -9.08
CA GLN A 131 2.23 -20.51 -8.82
C GLN A 131 1.37 -21.13 -9.94
N GLU A 132 0.56 -20.33 -10.64
CA GLU A 132 -0.14 -20.70 -11.88
C GLU A 132 0.30 -19.79 -13.03
N GLN A 133 0.65 -20.41 -14.15
CA GLN A 133 1.13 -19.89 -15.45
C GLN A 133 0.96 -18.38 -15.82
N ALA A 134 1.96 -17.94 -16.60
CA ALA A 134 1.98 -16.87 -17.62
C ALA A 134 2.64 -15.52 -17.24
N VAL A 135 3.86 -15.37 -17.78
CA VAL A 135 4.70 -14.17 -17.95
C VAL A 135 3.94 -12.87 -18.25
N ARG A 136 2.74 -12.96 -18.86
CA ARG A 136 1.89 -11.83 -19.25
C ARG A 136 1.17 -11.15 -18.07
N SER A 137 0.77 -11.90 -17.05
CA SER A 137 0.03 -11.38 -15.90
C SER A 137 0.96 -10.85 -14.80
N GLY A 138 2.18 -11.41 -14.71
CA GLY A 138 3.25 -10.87 -13.88
C GLY A 138 3.66 -9.45 -14.27
N ALA A 139 3.77 -9.18 -15.58
CA ALA A 139 4.10 -7.85 -16.10
C ALA A 139 3.02 -6.81 -15.79
N PHE A 140 1.73 -7.17 -15.82
CA PHE A 140 0.62 -6.26 -15.48
C PHE A 140 0.65 -5.88 -13.98
N PHE A 141 0.77 -6.86 -13.08
CA PHE A 141 0.87 -6.60 -11.64
C PHE A 141 2.16 -5.89 -11.25
N GLN A 142 3.25 -6.12 -11.99
CA GLN A 142 4.50 -5.42 -11.79
C GLN A 142 4.43 -3.97 -12.30
N SER A 143 3.80 -3.75 -13.46
CA SER A 143 3.52 -2.42 -14.01
C SER A 143 2.59 -1.63 -13.08
N GLY A 144 1.55 -2.28 -12.54
CA GLY A 144 0.65 -1.69 -11.55
C GLY A 144 1.37 -1.29 -10.26
N ARG A 145 2.30 -2.10 -9.76
CA ARG A 145 3.13 -1.74 -8.59
C ARG A 145 4.08 -0.59 -8.86
N ARG A 146 4.67 -0.52 -10.05
CA ARG A 146 5.50 0.62 -10.47
C ARG A 146 4.67 1.89 -10.57
N LEU A 147 3.51 1.83 -11.23
CA LEU A 147 2.57 2.95 -11.34
C LEU A 147 2.13 3.45 -9.95
N LEU A 148 1.78 2.53 -9.04
CA LEU A 148 1.40 2.87 -7.67
C LEU A 148 2.54 3.59 -6.94
N ALA A 149 3.77 3.08 -7.04
CA ALA A 149 4.94 3.72 -6.44
C ALA A 149 5.18 5.12 -7.01
N VAL A 150 5.09 5.30 -8.33
CA VAL A 150 5.21 6.61 -8.98
C VAL A 150 4.13 7.56 -8.49
N ILE A 151 2.85 7.15 -8.49
CA ILE A 151 1.73 7.96 -8.01
C ILE A 151 1.96 8.38 -6.56
N THR A 152 2.42 7.45 -5.72
CA THR A 152 2.66 7.71 -4.29
C THR A 152 3.80 8.71 -4.08
N ILE A 153 4.89 8.59 -4.84
CA ILE A 153 6.00 9.55 -4.82
C ILE A 153 5.54 10.91 -5.33
N CYS A 154 4.83 10.97 -6.47
CA CYS A 154 4.33 12.21 -7.05
C CYS A 154 3.40 12.94 -6.08
N LEU A 155 2.48 12.23 -5.41
CA LEU A 155 1.62 12.80 -4.38
C LEU A 155 2.42 13.32 -3.18
N SER A 156 3.46 12.59 -2.76
CA SER A 156 4.32 13.00 -1.65
C SER A 156 5.11 14.27 -1.99
N VAL A 157 5.64 14.36 -3.22
CA VAL A 157 6.35 15.54 -3.73
C VAL A 157 5.41 16.73 -3.90
N ALA A 158 4.24 16.52 -4.51
CA ALA A 158 3.23 17.57 -4.68
C ALA A 158 2.78 18.14 -3.33
N TYR A 159 2.62 17.29 -2.32
CA TYR A 159 2.32 17.73 -0.95
C TYR A 159 3.44 18.61 -0.38
N PHE A 160 4.70 18.16 -0.46
CA PHE A 160 5.83 18.92 0.05
C PHE A 160 6.04 20.25 -0.69
N TRP A 161 5.78 20.26 -1.99
CA TRP A 161 5.86 21.46 -2.82
C TRP A 161 4.74 22.45 -2.51
N GLY A 162 3.48 21.99 -2.42
CA GLY A 162 2.34 22.85 -2.06
C GLY A 162 2.46 23.44 -0.66
N ARG A 163 3.11 22.73 0.28
CA ARG A 163 3.44 23.27 1.60
C ARG A 163 4.46 24.42 1.56
N ARG A 164 5.30 24.48 0.52
CA ARG A 164 6.34 25.49 0.36
C ARG A 164 5.81 26.79 -0.25
N GLU A 165 4.76 26.71 -1.06
CA GLU A 165 4.09 27.86 -1.68
C GLU A 165 3.06 28.54 -0.77
N GLY A 166 2.71 27.91 0.37
CA GLY A 166 1.80 28.45 1.38
C GLY A 166 2.48 29.20 2.54
N LEU A 167 3.72 29.67 2.35
CA LEU A 167 4.44 30.58 3.26
C LEU A 167 4.46 32.00 2.70
#